data_AF-W9ZAL1-F1
#
_entry.id   AF-W9ZAL1-F1
#
_cell.length_a   1.000
_cell.length_b   1.000
_cell.length_c   1.000
_cell.angle_alpha   90.00
_cell.angle_beta   90.00
_cell.angle_gamma   90.00
#
_symmetry.space_group_name_H-M   'P 1'
#
loop_
_entity.id
_entity.type
_entity.pdbx_description
1 polymer ?
#
loop_
_entity_poly.entity_id
_entity_poly.type
_entity_poly.pdbx_seq_one_letter_code
_entity_poly.pdbx_strand_id
1 'polypeptide(L)'
;MPSSSYVSTLEKRAPRERLSFENLRPRKRQLRSPHEDSSFMFEKQYMTDPRDKYVDSEIFVDLSTRDLPLSRWTTVSQDDRQMNHLLTMFFTWDNIVERAFYRPIFEEDTITMDPQLPDDHPRNFCSRFLINALLAVSCLYTLDPVFFKEPQDSSTRGRRWADEAETLLEKIDKPSIPLLQGLYSLFVYEGVIGNGTKSVNYFLRSMNVYKDLNDVWTVQPRQGADDARLEREKQAISWCLWGFYCCEWRSSQAFGFRKLVRKPKIKRVWLEDNFTLSKPDCVGYWWFPYPISYQIQTSLQVEVRTVDVALSEIVEEALDFVYPEEGKLPP
;
A
#
# COMPACT_ATOMS: atom_id res chain seq x y z
N MET A 1 35.82 58.59 -36.97
CA MET A 1 35.73 57.43 -36.05
C MET A 1 35.88 57.96 -34.65
N PRO A 2 34.78 57.95 -33.87
CA PRO A 2 34.67 56.98 -32.79
C PRO A 2 33.25 56.41 -32.60
N SER A 3 33.21 55.39 -31.76
CA SER A 3 32.12 54.53 -31.27
C SER A 3 30.80 55.22 -30.87
N SER A 4 29.69 54.68 -31.35
CA SER A 4 28.34 54.90 -30.79
C SER A 4 27.78 53.57 -30.28
N SER A 5 27.49 53.55 -28.99
CA SER A 5 26.80 52.50 -28.26
C SER A 5 25.34 52.40 -28.72
N TYR A 6 24.96 51.29 -29.36
CA TYR A 6 23.55 50.95 -29.56
C TYR A 6 23.04 50.16 -28.35
N VAL A 7 22.36 50.88 -27.45
CA VAL A 7 21.45 50.29 -26.47
C VAL A 7 20.19 49.89 -27.22
N SER A 8 19.96 48.59 -27.39
CA SER A 8 18.68 48.05 -27.86
C SER A 8 17.67 48.10 -26.72
N THR A 9 16.70 48.99 -26.83
CA THR A 9 15.51 49.08 -25.99
C THR A 9 14.70 47.78 -26.07
N LEU A 10 14.75 46.97 -25.02
CA LEU A 10 13.80 45.88 -24.79
C LEU A 10 12.43 46.50 -24.46
N GLU A 11 11.47 46.36 -25.36
CA GLU A 11 10.06 46.66 -25.10
C GLU A 11 9.57 45.83 -23.90
N LYS A 12 9.16 46.52 -22.84
CA LYS A 12 8.48 45.91 -21.69
C LYS A 12 7.13 45.37 -22.15
N ARG A 13 7.03 44.06 -22.33
CA ARG A 13 5.75 43.34 -22.46
C ARG A 13 4.87 43.65 -21.24
N ALA A 14 3.62 44.05 -21.47
CA ALA A 14 2.67 44.34 -20.41
C ALA A 14 2.51 43.13 -19.46
N PRO A 15 2.27 43.34 -18.15
CA PRO A 15 2.08 42.24 -17.22
C PRO A 15 0.84 41.45 -17.65
N ARG A 16 0.99 40.12 -17.82
CA ARG A 16 -0.18 39.23 -17.90
C ARG A 16 -1.01 39.47 -16.63
N GLU A 17 -2.26 39.87 -16.78
CA GLU A 17 -3.22 39.93 -15.69
C GLU A 17 -3.22 38.57 -14.97
N ARG A 18 -2.62 38.53 -13.78
CA ARG A 18 -2.80 37.39 -12.88
C ARG A 18 -4.22 37.52 -12.35
N LEU A 19 -5.15 36.75 -12.93
CA LEU A 19 -6.41 36.47 -12.28
C LEU A 19 -6.09 36.03 -10.83
N SER A 20 -6.68 36.71 -9.84
CA SER A 20 -6.48 36.34 -8.45
C SER A 20 -6.95 34.89 -8.26
N PHE A 21 -6.17 34.11 -7.50
CA PHE A 21 -6.49 32.71 -7.17
C PHE A 21 -7.88 32.56 -6.53
N GLU A 22 -8.46 33.66 -6.03
CA GLU A 22 -9.79 33.71 -5.43
C GLU A 22 -10.93 33.52 -6.45
N ASN A 23 -10.72 33.88 -7.72
CA ASN A 23 -11.73 33.75 -8.78
C ASN A 23 -11.79 32.35 -9.42
N LEU A 24 -10.86 31.47 -9.06
CA LEU A 24 -10.81 30.05 -9.43
C LEU A 24 -11.32 29.15 -8.31
N ARG A 25 -12.41 29.55 -7.60
CA ARG A 25 -13.12 28.61 -6.74
C ARG A 25 -14.09 27.80 -7.61
N PRO A 26 -13.74 26.59 -8.10
CA PRO A 26 -14.81 25.65 -8.43
C PRO A 26 -15.68 25.53 -7.18
N ARG A 27 -17.01 25.47 -7.34
CA ARG A 27 -17.92 25.14 -6.23
C ARG A 27 -17.33 23.93 -5.52
N LYS A 28 -16.67 24.14 -4.38
CA LYS A 28 -15.99 23.07 -3.65
C LYS A 28 -17.11 22.12 -3.24
N ARG A 29 -17.27 20.99 -3.93
CA ARG A 29 -17.74 19.78 -3.27
C ARG A 29 -16.72 19.54 -2.17
N GLN A 30 -16.98 20.06 -0.97
CA GLN A 30 -16.30 19.52 0.19
C GLN A 30 -16.80 18.07 0.26
N LEU A 31 -15.94 17.14 -0.11
CA LEU A 31 -16.17 15.72 0.06
C LEU A 31 -16.04 15.43 1.56
N ARG A 32 -16.90 16.01 2.40
CA ARG A 32 -16.90 15.68 3.83
C ARG A 32 -17.56 14.34 4.00
N SER A 33 -16.80 13.34 4.43
CA SER A 33 -17.42 12.13 4.95
C SER A 33 -18.11 12.43 6.30
N PRO A 34 -19.30 11.87 6.57
CA PRO A 34 -19.90 11.90 7.90
C PRO A 34 -18.99 11.29 8.99
N HIS A 35 -17.94 10.59 8.59
CA HIS A 35 -16.99 9.87 9.44
C HIS A 35 -15.61 10.57 9.54
N GLU A 36 -15.51 11.86 9.18
CA GLU A 36 -14.25 12.64 9.30
C GLU A 36 -13.89 13.06 10.73
N ASP A 37 -14.74 12.77 11.72
CA ASP A 37 -14.44 13.04 13.12
C ASP A 37 -13.33 12.09 13.60
N SER A 38 -12.23 12.64 14.12
CA SER A 38 -11.10 11.86 14.64
C SER A 38 -11.47 10.98 15.84
N SER A 39 -12.61 11.23 16.47
CA SER A 39 -13.18 10.39 17.54
C SER A 39 -14.09 9.27 17.04
N PHE A 40 -14.47 9.29 15.75
CA PHE A 40 -15.29 8.25 15.14
C PHE A 40 -14.42 7.05 14.76
N MET A 41 -14.60 5.95 15.48
CA MET A 41 -13.96 4.67 15.17
C MET A 41 -14.99 3.66 14.72
N PHE A 42 -14.65 2.92 13.66
CA PHE A 42 -15.55 2.03 12.95
C PHE A 42 -16.07 0.83 13.78
N GLU A 43 -15.39 0.47 14.88
CA GLU A 43 -15.58 -0.79 15.60
C GLU A 43 -16.83 -0.92 16.47
N LYS A 44 -17.56 0.17 16.77
CA LYS A 44 -18.69 0.12 17.73
C LYS A 44 -19.82 -0.86 17.35
N GLN A 45 -19.79 -1.46 16.17
CA GLN A 45 -20.78 -2.43 15.67
C GLN A 45 -20.27 -3.89 15.51
N TYR A 46 -18.99 -4.19 15.78
CA TYR A 46 -18.41 -5.51 15.47
C TYR A 46 -18.85 -6.65 16.41
N MET A 47 -19.39 -6.36 17.60
CA MET A 47 -19.74 -7.39 18.60
C MET A 47 -21.08 -8.12 18.39
N THR A 48 -21.75 -7.95 17.26
CA THR A 48 -22.91 -8.80 16.89
C THR A 48 -22.59 -9.62 15.65
N ASP A 49 -22.84 -10.93 15.70
CA ASP A 49 -22.48 -11.93 14.67
C ASP A 49 -22.83 -11.44 13.25
N PRO A 50 -21.86 -11.25 12.34
CA PRO A 50 -22.12 -10.80 10.98
C PRO A 50 -23.03 -11.73 10.18
N ARG A 51 -23.13 -13.01 10.59
CA ARG A 51 -23.97 -14.02 9.94
C ARG A 51 -25.47 -13.73 10.07
N ASP A 52 -25.87 -12.88 11.01
CA ASP A 52 -27.29 -12.56 11.26
C ASP A 52 -27.83 -11.40 10.40
N LYS A 53 -27.02 -10.74 9.56
CA LYS A 53 -27.44 -9.55 8.82
C LYS A 53 -27.05 -9.57 7.34
N TYR A 54 -27.95 -10.18 6.58
CA TYR A 54 -28.20 -10.03 5.14
C TYR A 54 -27.50 -10.99 4.16
N VAL A 55 -28.34 -11.90 3.67
CA VAL A 55 -28.34 -12.49 2.33
C VAL A 55 -29.07 -11.48 1.42
N ASP A 56 -28.36 -10.79 0.52
CA ASP A 56 -29.02 -10.15 -0.63
C ASP A 56 -29.22 -11.20 -1.73
N SER A 57 -30.42 -11.27 -2.28
CA SER A 57 -30.93 -12.45 -2.98
C SER A 57 -30.44 -12.62 -4.43
N GLU A 58 -29.61 -11.71 -4.95
CA GLU A 58 -29.13 -11.77 -6.34
C GLU A 58 -27.60 -11.84 -6.50
N ILE A 59 -26.81 -11.57 -5.45
CA ILE A 59 -25.34 -11.71 -5.49
C ILE A 59 -24.85 -12.25 -4.15
N PHE A 60 -24.48 -13.54 -4.11
CA PHE A 60 -23.78 -14.14 -2.97
C PHE A 60 -22.28 -13.82 -3.08
N VAL A 61 -21.84 -12.71 -2.49
CA VAL A 61 -20.43 -12.55 -2.13
C VAL A 61 -20.25 -13.28 -0.82
N ASP A 62 -19.57 -14.42 -0.86
CA ASP A 62 -19.28 -15.18 0.35
C ASP A 62 -18.34 -14.37 1.26
N LEU A 63 -18.94 -13.65 2.21
CA LEU A 63 -18.21 -12.95 3.27
C LEU A 63 -17.61 -13.94 4.28
N SER A 64 -18.12 -15.18 4.33
CA SER A 64 -17.80 -16.20 5.32
C SER A 64 -16.62 -17.10 4.94
N THR A 65 -16.11 -17.06 3.70
CA THR A 65 -14.91 -17.80 3.27
C THR A 65 -13.58 -17.07 3.47
N ARG A 66 -13.57 -15.92 4.14
CA ARG A 66 -12.34 -15.13 4.36
C ARG A 66 -11.67 -15.39 5.72
N ASP A 67 -11.93 -16.54 6.34
CA ASP A 67 -11.20 -16.98 7.53
C ASP A 67 -9.83 -17.51 7.11
N LEU A 68 -8.89 -16.60 6.90
CA LEU A 68 -7.49 -16.97 6.68
C LEU A 68 -6.96 -17.67 7.95
N PRO A 69 -6.22 -18.78 7.83
CA PRO A 69 -5.64 -19.47 8.98
C PRO A 69 -4.41 -18.67 9.46
N LEU A 70 -4.59 -17.54 10.12
CA LEU A 70 -3.51 -16.61 10.49
C LEU A 70 -2.72 -17.10 11.71
N SER A 71 -3.35 -17.89 12.57
CA SER A 71 -2.83 -18.49 13.81
C SER A 71 -1.61 -19.38 13.59
N ARG A 72 -1.45 -19.95 12.39
CA ARG A 72 -0.25 -20.71 12.02
C ARG A 72 0.96 -19.83 11.65
N TRP A 73 0.75 -18.54 11.38
CA TRP A 73 1.78 -17.60 10.92
C TRP A 73 2.38 -16.74 12.04
N THR A 74 1.70 -16.65 13.19
CA THR A 74 2.09 -15.80 14.34
C THR A 74 2.02 -16.57 15.65
N THR A 75 2.86 -16.19 16.62
CA THR A 75 2.79 -16.69 17.99
C THR A 75 1.98 -15.79 18.92
N VAL A 76 1.58 -14.59 18.46
CA VAL A 76 0.90 -13.58 19.29
C VAL A 76 -0.54 -13.96 19.65
N SER A 77 -1.27 -14.61 18.75
CA SER A 77 -2.69 -14.96 18.94
C SER A 77 -3.05 -16.26 18.23
N GLN A 78 -4.03 -16.97 18.78
CA GLN A 78 -4.66 -18.14 18.18
C GLN A 78 -6.09 -17.84 17.69
N ASP A 79 -6.58 -16.61 17.84
CA ASP A 79 -7.92 -16.19 17.42
C ASP A 79 -7.88 -15.66 15.97
N ASP A 80 -8.10 -16.56 15.02
CA ASP A 80 -8.16 -16.23 13.59
C ASP A 80 -9.27 -15.24 13.27
N ARG A 81 -10.39 -15.26 13.98
CA ARG A 81 -11.51 -14.36 13.72
C ARG A 81 -11.13 -12.91 14.03
N GLN A 82 -10.46 -12.67 15.16
CA GLN A 82 -9.96 -11.33 15.50
C GLN A 82 -8.90 -10.84 14.50
N MET A 83 -7.99 -11.71 14.09
CA MET A 83 -6.95 -11.34 13.13
C MET A 83 -7.51 -11.06 11.73
N ASN A 84 -8.50 -11.84 11.27
CA ASN A 84 -9.19 -11.58 10.00
C ASN A 84 -10.02 -10.29 10.03
N HIS A 85 -10.59 -9.92 11.18
CA HIS A 85 -11.22 -8.61 11.36
C HIS A 85 -10.24 -7.47 11.10
N LEU A 86 -9.06 -7.52 11.72
CA LEU A 86 -8.00 -6.53 11.53
C LEU A 86 -7.57 -6.44 10.06
N LEU A 87 -7.30 -7.58 9.41
CA LEU A 87 -6.93 -7.58 7.99
C LEU A 87 -8.06 -7.06 7.09
N THR A 88 -9.31 -7.37 7.41
CA THR A 88 -10.47 -6.84 6.65
C THR A 88 -10.55 -5.33 6.78
N MET A 89 -10.33 -4.77 7.98
CA MET A 89 -10.23 -3.32 8.18
C MET A 89 -9.11 -2.72 7.31
N PHE A 90 -7.93 -3.32 7.34
CA PHE A 90 -6.79 -2.89 6.54
C PHE A 90 -7.08 -2.87 5.04
N PHE A 91 -7.69 -3.93 4.47
CA PHE A 91 -8.01 -3.98 3.05
C PHE A 91 -9.23 -3.14 2.65
N THR A 92 -10.04 -2.71 3.61
CA THR A 92 -11.22 -1.91 3.35
C THR A 92 -10.88 -0.43 3.21
N TRP A 93 -10.09 0.09 4.15
CA TRP A 93 -9.85 1.51 4.26
C TRP A 93 -8.59 1.90 3.50
N ASP A 94 -8.75 2.93 2.66
CA ASP A 94 -7.66 3.41 1.81
C ASP A 94 -6.43 3.75 2.67
N ASN A 95 -5.33 3.08 2.37
CA ASN A 95 -4.08 3.29 3.06
C ASN A 95 -2.91 3.15 2.11
N ILE A 96 -1.81 3.79 2.49
CA ILE A 96 -0.63 3.88 1.64
C ILE A 96 -0.01 2.50 1.36
N VAL A 97 -0.23 1.53 2.26
CA VAL A 97 0.35 0.19 2.22
C VAL A 97 -0.47 -0.74 1.34
N GLU A 98 -1.81 -0.68 1.35
CA GLU A 98 -2.71 -1.55 0.56
C GLU A 98 -2.39 -1.52 -0.93
N ARG A 99 -1.99 -0.36 -1.46
CA ARG A 99 -1.58 -0.19 -2.86
C ARG A 99 -0.42 -1.11 -3.26
N ALA A 100 0.36 -1.60 -2.30
CA ALA A 100 1.47 -2.51 -2.54
C ALA A 100 1.08 -4.00 -2.56
N PHE A 101 -0.21 -4.35 -2.40
CA PHE A 101 -0.65 -5.74 -2.23
C PHE A 101 -1.49 -6.22 -3.40
N TYR A 102 -1.17 -7.43 -3.87
CA TYR A 102 -2.04 -8.18 -4.76
C TYR A 102 -2.75 -9.26 -3.94
N ARG A 103 -3.93 -8.90 -3.42
CA ARG A 103 -4.69 -9.70 -2.46
C ARG A 103 -4.94 -11.16 -2.87
N PRO A 104 -5.27 -11.50 -4.14
CA PRO A 104 -5.57 -12.87 -4.53
C PRO A 104 -4.45 -13.87 -4.21
N ILE A 105 -3.21 -13.56 -4.61
CA ILE A 105 -2.09 -14.48 -4.40
C ILE A 105 -1.59 -14.47 -2.94
N PHE A 106 -1.77 -13.35 -2.23
CA PHE A 106 -1.46 -13.25 -0.81
C PHE A 106 -2.36 -14.19 0.00
N GLU A 107 -3.67 -14.17 -0.25
CA GLU A 107 -4.61 -15.08 0.42
C GLU A 107 -4.38 -16.53 0.02
N GLU A 108 -4.14 -16.80 -1.27
CA GLU A 108 -3.75 -18.13 -1.79
C GLU A 108 -2.54 -18.69 -1.01
N ASP A 109 -1.49 -17.88 -0.84
CA ASP A 109 -0.28 -18.30 -0.13
C ASP A 109 -0.50 -18.42 1.39
N THR A 110 -1.33 -17.57 1.98
CA THR A 110 -1.69 -17.64 3.40
C THR A 110 -2.35 -18.98 3.74
N ILE A 111 -3.17 -19.51 2.82
CA ILE A 111 -3.87 -20.80 2.97
C ILE A 111 -2.94 -21.98 2.65
N THR A 112 -2.27 -21.93 1.50
CA THR A 112 -1.63 -23.10 0.90
C THR A 112 -0.18 -23.32 1.31
N MET A 113 0.56 -22.28 1.70
CA MET A 113 1.98 -22.42 2.04
C MET A 113 2.19 -22.91 3.47
N ASP A 114 3.37 -23.49 3.71
CA ASP A 114 3.84 -23.86 5.04
C ASP A 114 4.61 -22.69 5.67
N PRO A 115 4.16 -22.14 6.82
CA PRO A 115 4.84 -21.06 7.56
C PRO A 115 6.24 -21.41 8.05
N GLN A 116 6.63 -22.69 8.04
CA GLN A 116 7.97 -23.12 8.41
C GLN A 116 8.97 -23.04 7.25
N LEU A 117 8.49 -22.79 6.02
CA LEU A 117 9.38 -22.53 4.91
C LEU A 117 10.15 -21.22 5.17
N PRO A 118 11.43 -21.14 4.76
CA PRO A 118 12.19 -19.92 4.82
C PRO A 118 11.46 -18.73 4.16
N ASP A 119 11.46 -17.57 4.84
CA ASP A 119 10.84 -16.32 4.37
C ASP A 119 11.51 -15.75 3.09
N ASP A 120 12.60 -16.37 2.63
CA ASP A 120 13.43 -15.97 1.49
C ASP A 120 13.13 -16.75 0.19
N HIS A 121 12.09 -17.58 0.18
CA HIS A 121 11.73 -18.34 -1.02
C HIS A 121 11.29 -17.37 -2.14
N PRO A 122 11.94 -17.41 -3.33
CA PRO A 122 11.94 -16.31 -4.30
C PRO A 122 10.58 -15.94 -4.92
N ARG A 123 9.50 -16.66 -4.60
CA ARG A 123 8.15 -16.49 -5.17
C ARG A 123 7.01 -16.69 -4.15
N ASN A 124 7.30 -16.55 -2.86
CA ASN A 124 6.27 -16.47 -1.83
C ASN A 124 5.68 -15.05 -1.79
N PHE A 125 4.37 -14.95 -1.63
CA PHE A 125 3.63 -13.69 -1.41
C PHE A 125 3.08 -13.59 0.00
N CYS A 126 3.28 -14.62 0.82
CA CYS A 126 3.03 -14.62 2.25
C CYS A 126 4.28 -15.08 3.01
N SER A 127 4.50 -14.52 4.20
CA SER A 127 5.57 -14.92 5.11
C SER A 127 5.16 -14.62 6.55
N ARG A 128 5.82 -15.26 7.53
CA ARG A 128 5.51 -14.97 8.95
C ARG A 128 5.81 -13.51 9.27
N PHE A 129 6.91 -13.00 8.76
CA PHE A 129 7.27 -11.58 8.88
C PHE A 129 6.16 -10.66 8.36
N LEU A 130 5.67 -10.94 7.14
CA LEU A 130 4.64 -10.11 6.51
C LEU A 130 3.32 -10.12 7.28
N ILE A 131 2.85 -11.29 7.71
CA ILE A 131 1.59 -11.42 8.46
C ILE A 131 1.67 -10.62 9.76
N ASN A 132 2.76 -10.76 10.53
CA ASN A 132 2.92 -10.00 11.77
C ASN A 132 3.02 -8.48 11.50
N ALA A 133 3.74 -8.05 10.47
CA ALA A 133 3.81 -6.64 10.09
C ALA A 133 2.45 -6.07 9.65
N LEU A 134 1.67 -6.84 8.90
CA LEU A 134 0.32 -6.47 8.48
C LEU A 134 -0.65 -6.38 9.66
N LEU A 135 -0.61 -7.34 10.59
CA LEU A 135 -1.46 -7.30 11.78
C LEU A 135 -1.11 -6.10 12.68
N ALA A 136 0.18 -5.78 12.82
CA ALA A 136 0.62 -4.59 13.55
C ALA A 136 0.03 -3.29 12.96
N VAL A 137 0.18 -3.06 11.64
CA VAL A 137 -0.38 -1.87 10.99
C VAL A 137 -1.90 -1.88 10.94
N SER A 138 -2.52 -3.06 10.88
CA SER A 138 -3.99 -3.20 10.95
C SER A 138 -4.55 -2.75 12.30
N CYS A 139 -3.77 -2.85 13.38
CA CYS A 139 -4.17 -2.33 14.69
C CYS A 139 -4.33 -0.80 14.73
N LEU A 140 -3.92 -0.06 13.69
CA LEU A 140 -4.17 1.39 13.58
C LEU A 140 -5.67 1.71 13.39
N TYR A 141 -6.47 0.73 12.93
CA TYR A 141 -7.90 0.90 12.68
C TYR A 141 -8.80 0.56 13.87
N THR A 142 -8.21 0.19 15.01
CA THR A 142 -8.91 -0.25 16.22
C THR A 142 -8.49 0.57 17.44
N LEU A 143 -9.43 0.74 18.38
CA LEU A 143 -9.16 1.23 19.73
C LEU A 143 -9.53 0.20 20.81
N ASP A 144 -9.83 -1.05 20.44
CA ASP A 144 -10.09 -2.10 21.41
C ASP A 144 -8.80 -2.39 22.24
N PRO A 145 -8.84 -2.18 23.57
CA PRO A 145 -7.70 -2.44 24.45
C PRO A 145 -7.15 -3.87 24.37
N VAL A 146 -7.91 -4.84 23.86
CA VAL A 146 -7.43 -6.22 23.65
C VAL A 146 -6.22 -6.29 22.72
N PHE A 147 -6.09 -5.34 21.79
CA PHE A 147 -4.98 -5.27 20.84
C PHE A 147 -3.79 -4.46 21.35
N PHE A 148 -3.88 -3.93 22.57
CA PHE A 148 -2.80 -3.15 23.18
C PHE A 148 -1.87 -4.09 23.94
N LYS A 149 -0.57 -3.78 23.94
CA LYS A 149 0.38 -4.51 24.80
C LYS A 149 0.17 -4.11 26.27
N GLU A 150 -0.08 -2.83 26.50
CA GLU A 150 -0.48 -2.26 27.77
C GLU A 150 -1.92 -1.73 27.63
N PRO A 151 -2.94 -2.34 28.29
CA PRO A 151 -4.35 -2.01 28.06
C PRO A 151 -4.74 -0.55 28.29
N GLN A 152 -3.95 0.20 29.07
CA GLN A 152 -4.21 1.61 29.39
C GLN A 152 -3.44 2.58 28.48
N ASP A 153 -2.61 2.07 27.57
CA ASP A 153 -1.78 2.88 26.69
C ASP A 153 -2.04 2.55 25.22
N SER A 154 -2.83 3.41 24.57
CA SER A 154 -3.17 3.28 23.15
C SER A 154 -1.97 3.42 22.20
N SER A 155 -0.82 3.92 22.67
CA SER A 155 0.43 3.92 21.91
C SER A 155 1.08 2.53 21.85
N THR A 156 0.51 1.53 22.53
CA THR A 156 1.01 0.16 22.48
C THR A 156 0.14 -0.77 21.64
N ARG A 157 -0.87 -0.23 20.94
CA ARG A 157 -1.73 -1.01 20.03
C ARG A 157 -0.90 -1.67 18.94
N GLY A 158 -1.13 -2.96 18.68
CA GLY A 158 -0.39 -3.75 17.68
C GLY A 158 1.06 -4.09 18.05
N ARG A 159 1.57 -3.63 19.21
CA ARG A 159 3.00 -3.75 19.55
C ARG A 159 3.48 -5.19 19.65
N ARG A 160 2.63 -6.11 20.14
CA ARG A 160 2.97 -7.54 20.22
C ARG A 160 3.32 -8.14 18.84
N TRP A 161 2.57 -7.78 17.80
CA TRP A 161 2.85 -8.22 16.43
C TRP A 161 4.06 -7.51 15.83
N ALA A 162 4.25 -6.22 16.12
CA ALA A 162 5.44 -5.50 15.68
C ALA A 162 6.73 -6.12 16.27
N ASP A 163 6.73 -6.45 17.57
CA ASP A 163 7.87 -7.09 18.24
C ASP A 163 8.20 -8.48 17.62
N GLU A 164 7.18 -9.29 17.29
CA GLU A 164 7.38 -10.57 16.58
C GLU A 164 7.91 -10.36 15.15
N ALA A 165 7.37 -9.39 14.41
CA ALA A 165 7.85 -9.04 13.07
C ALA A 165 9.32 -8.59 13.08
N GLU A 166 9.73 -7.77 14.05
CA GLU A 166 11.11 -7.34 14.21
C GLU A 166 12.04 -8.53 14.48
N THR A 167 11.63 -9.46 15.35
CA THR A 167 12.39 -10.68 15.64
C THR A 167 12.56 -11.58 14.41
N LEU A 168 11.53 -11.68 13.57
CA LEU A 168 11.59 -12.44 12.31
C LEU A 168 12.50 -11.75 11.29
N LEU A 169 12.43 -10.41 11.22
CA LEU A 169 13.20 -9.59 10.28
C LEU A 169 14.72 -9.75 10.42
N GLU A 170 15.22 -10.04 11.63
CA GLU A 170 16.64 -10.29 11.89
C GLU A 170 17.20 -11.49 11.12
N LYS A 171 16.33 -12.43 10.72
CA LYS A 171 16.69 -13.67 10.04
C LYS A 171 16.57 -13.60 8.52
N ILE A 172 16.05 -12.48 7.98
CA ILE A 172 15.80 -12.31 6.55
C ILE A 172 16.95 -11.52 5.92
N ASP A 173 17.68 -12.16 5.01
CA ASP A 173 18.85 -11.60 4.32
C ASP A 173 18.61 -11.36 2.82
N LYS A 174 17.68 -12.07 2.19
CA LYS A 174 17.39 -11.94 0.75
C LYS A 174 16.19 -11.04 0.45
N PRO A 175 16.25 -10.25 -0.63
CA PRO A 175 15.10 -9.51 -1.16
C PRO A 175 13.93 -10.43 -1.56
N SER A 176 12.72 -10.10 -1.10
CA SER A 176 11.47 -10.78 -1.49
C SER A 176 10.29 -9.80 -1.46
N ILE A 177 9.20 -10.10 -2.17
CA ILE A 177 7.98 -9.27 -2.14
C ILE A 177 7.42 -9.16 -0.70
N PRO A 178 7.33 -10.25 0.10
CA PRO A 178 6.89 -10.15 1.49
C PRO A 178 7.82 -9.30 2.36
N LEU A 179 9.14 -9.36 2.15
CA LEU A 179 10.08 -8.48 2.86
C LEU A 179 9.82 -7.00 2.50
N LEU A 180 9.67 -6.69 1.21
CA LEU A 180 9.41 -5.34 0.73
C LEU A 180 8.13 -4.76 1.37
N GLN A 181 7.05 -5.54 1.30
CA GLN A 181 5.73 -5.22 1.85
C GLN A 181 5.76 -5.06 3.38
N GLY A 182 6.35 -6.02 4.09
CA GLY A 182 6.39 -6.00 5.57
C GLY A 182 7.25 -4.86 6.12
N LEU A 183 8.37 -4.53 5.47
CA LEU A 183 9.18 -3.35 5.84
C LEU A 183 8.37 -2.07 5.67
N TYR A 184 7.59 -1.94 4.59
CA TYR A 184 6.77 -0.77 4.37
C TYR A 184 5.61 -0.68 5.37
N SER A 185 5.00 -1.81 5.74
CA SER A 185 4.01 -1.88 6.82
C SER A 185 4.59 -1.42 8.16
N LEU A 186 5.79 -1.89 8.53
CA LEU A 186 6.48 -1.46 9.76
C LEU A 186 6.89 0.01 9.72
N PHE A 187 7.29 0.54 8.55
CA PHE A 187 7.53 1.96 8.35
C PHE A 187 6.29 2.79 8.73
N VAL A 188 5.12 2.43 8.21
CA VAL A 188 3.87 3.13 8.50
C VAL A 188 3.46 2.97 9.96
N TYR A 189 3.52 1.76 10.49
CA TYR A 189 3.19 1.47 11.89
C TYR A 189 4.04 2.29 12.86
N GLU A 190 5.37 2.26 12.72
CA GLU A 190 6.29 3.04 13.57
C GLU A 190 6.21 4.54 13.31
N GLY A 191 5.78 4.95 12.12
CA GLY A 191 5.56 6.37 11.81
C GLY A 191 4.33 6.95 12.51
N VAL A 192 3.30 6.14 12.75
CA VAL A 192 2.05 6.57 13.40
C VAL A 192 2.11 6.43 14.92
N ILE A 193 2.66 5.32 15.43
CA ILE A 193 2.63 4.99 16.86
C ILE A 193 4.01 5.12 17.51
N GLY A 194 5.08 4.89 16.75
CA GLY A 194 6.45 4.92 17.27
C GLY A 194 6.98 6.34 17.49
N ASN A 195 8.24 6.41 17.89
CA ASN A 195 8.99 7.67 18.02
C ASN A 195 9.67 8.10 16.71
N GLY A 196 9.34 7.45 15.59
CA GLY A 196 9.89 7.73 14.25
C GLY A 196 11.31 7.22 13.98
N THR A 197 12.10 6.82 14.99
CA THR A 197 13.52 6.45 14.79
C THR A 197 13.67 5.16 13.98
N LYS A 198 12.83 4.16 14.26
CA LYS A 198 12.82 2.89 13.52
C LYS A 198 12.20 3.03 12.12
N SER A 199 11.17 3.89 12.01
CA SER A 199 10.39 4.10 10.79
C SER A 199 11.27 4.42 9.58
N VAL A 200 12.22 5.36 9.71
CA VAL A 200 13.14 5.74 8.62
C VAL A 200 14.02 4.56 8.18
N ASN A 201 14.50 3.74 9.11
CA ASN A 201 15.34 2.57 8.78
C ASN A 201 14.55 1.52 7.98
N TYR A 202 13.29 1.27 8.35
CA TYR A 202 12.42 0.36 7.59
C TYR A 202 12.11 0.91 6.20
N PHE A 203 11.86 2.21 6.09
CA PHE A 203 11.64 2.86 4.80
C PHE A 203 12.87 2.71 3.88
N LEU A 204 14.05 3.11 4.33
CA LEU A 204 15.27 3.03 3.52
C LEU A 204 15.61 1.58 3.13
N ARG A 205 15.45 0.63 4.05
CA ARG A 205 15.64 -0.80 3.74
C ARG A 205 14.62 -1.28 2.72
N SER A 206 13.35 -0.89 2.84
CA SER A 206 12.29 -1.20 1.86
C SER A 206 12.66 -0.71 0.46
N MET A 207 13.24 0.50 0.34
CA MET A 207 13.67 1.05 -0.95
C MET A 207 14.83 0.28 -1.58
N ASN A 208 15.77 -0.21 -0.77
CA ASN A 208 16.84 -1.08 -1.26
C ASN A 208 16.29 -2.41 -1.78
N VAL A 209 15.38 -3.04 -1.02
CA VAL A 209 14.72 -4.28 -1.45
C VAL A 209 13.93 -4.06 -2.75
N TYR A 210 13.22 -2.93 -2.87
CA TYR A 210 12.52 -2.56 -4.09
C TYR A 210 13.47 -2.52 -5.30
N LYS A 211 14.62 -1.86 -5.14
CA LYS A 211 15.61 -1.71 -6.21
C LYS A 211 16.10 -3.07 -6.68
N ASP A 212 16.46 -3.94 -5.74
CA ASP A 212 16.95 -5.29 -6.04
C ASP A 212 15.89 -6.11 -6.80
N LEU A 213 14.63 -6.08 -6.34
CA LEU A 213 13.53 -6.79 -6.99
C LEU A 213 13.22 -6.25 -8.40
N ASN A 214 13.27 -4.94 -8.58
CA ASN A 214 13.06 -4.30 -9.87
C ASN A 214 14.20 -4.59 -10.86
N ASP A 215 15.41 -4.87 -10.36
CA ASP A 215 16.55 -5.24 -11.18
C ASP A 215 16.53 -6.71 -11.62
N VAL A 216 16.08 -7.64 -10.76
CA VAL A 216 16.23 -9.09 -10.95
C VAL A 216 15.01 -9.77 -11.60
N TRP A 217 13.81 -9.20 -11.51
CA TRP A 217 12.56 -9.89 -11.90
C TRP A 217 12.55 -10.50 -13.31
N THR A 218 13.29 -9.93 -14.27
CA THR A 218 13.33 -10.40 -15.66
C THR A 218 14.10 -11.72 -15.87
N VAL A 219 14.77 -12.27 -14.85
CA VAL A 219 15.88 -13.21 -15.06
C VAL A 219 15.54 -14.69 -14.82
N GLN A 220 14.45 -15.07 -14.15
CA GLN A 220 14.28 -16.47 -13.70
C GLN A 220 12.89 -17.10 -13.96
N PRO A 221 12.77 -18.12 -14.84
CA PRO A 221 11.60 -18.99 -14.89
C PRO A 221 11.58 -19.94 -13.66
N ARG A 222 10.43 -20.12 -13.00
CA ARG A 222 10.25 -21.13 -11.94
C ARG A 222 10.01 -22.50 -12.56
N GLN A 223 10.79 -23.48 -12.15
CA GLN A 223 10.56 -24.88 -12.51
C GLN A 223 9.47 -25.47 -11.62
N GLY A 224 8.46 -26.12 -12.21
CA GLY A 224 7.47 -26.94 -11.49
C GLY A 224 6.18 -26.24 -11.01
N ALA A 225 5.96 -24.95 -11.29
CA ALA A 225 4.63 -24.33 -11.15
C ALA A 225 3.84 -24.45 -12.46
N ASP A 226 2.52 -24.56 -12.36
CA ASP A 226 1.66 -24.48 -13.55
C ASP A 226 1.66 -23.07 -14.17
N ASP A 227 1.32 -23.00 -15.45
CA ASP A 227 1.31 -21.75 -16.22
C ASP A 227 0.35 -20.71 -15.61
N ALA A 228 -0.75 -21.14 -15.01
CA ALA A 228 -1.74 -20.25 -14.42
C ALA A 228 -1.21 -19.56 -13.15
N ARG A 229 -0.47 -20.27 -12.31
CA ARG A 229 0.22 -19.73 -11.14
C ARG A 229 1.32 -18.77 -11.58
N LEU A 230 2.14 -19.14 -12.56
CA LEU A 230 3.19 -18.25 -13.08
C LEU A 230 2.63 -16.93 -13.60
N GLU A 231 1.48 -16.97 -14.28
CA GLU A 231 0.80 -15.75 -14.74
C GLU A 231 0.27 -14.91 -13.56
N ARG A 232 -0.32 -15.54 -12.53
CA ARG A 232 -0.74 -14.81 -11.30
C ARG A 232 0.44 -14.18 -10.58
N GLU A 233 1.59 -14.86 -10.47
CA GLU A 233 2.80 -14.30 -9.86
C GLU A 233 3.31 -13.08 -10.64
N LYS A 234 3.29 -13.15 -11.97
CA LYS A 234 3.63 -12.01 -12.85
C LYS A 234 2.69 -10.83 -12.65
N GLN A 235 1.37 -11.09 -12.58
CA GLN A 235 0.36 -10.07 -12.28
C GLN A 235 0.62 -9.43 -10.91
N ALA A 236 0.88 -10.25 -9.90
CA ALA A 236 1.14 -9.80 -8.54
C ALA A 236 2.41 -8.94 -8.43
N ILE A 237 3.51 -9.36 -9.06
CA ILE A 237 4.78 -8.63 -9.00
C ILE A 237 4.68 -7.31 -9.77
N SER A 238 4.01 -7.31 -10.92
CA SER A 238 3.64 -6.06 -11.60
C SER A 238 2.87 -5.15 -10.66
N TRP A 239 1.80 -5.65 -10.06
CA TRP A 239 0.95 -4.87 -9.18
C TRP A 239 1.70 -4.30 -7.98
N CYS A 240 2.52 -5.10 -7.31
CA CYS A 240 3.28 -4.69 -6.13
C CYS A 240 4.33 -3.62 -6.49
N LEU A 241 5.19 -3.87 -7.49
CA LEU A 241 6.26 -2.92 -7.86
C LEU A 241 5.71 -1.59 -8.37
N TRP A 242 4.65 -1.61 -9.17
CA TRP A 242 3.97 -0.38 -9.56
C TRP A 242 3.26 0.30 -8.39
N GLY A 243 2.80 -0.47 -7.40
CA GLY A 243 2.16 0.06 -6.19
C GLY A 243 3.13 0.87 -5.35
N PHE A 244 4.32 0.31 -5.13
CA PHE A 244 5.42 1.01 -4.48
C PHE A 244 5.84 2.27 -5.23
N TYR A 245 5.97 2.20 -6.56
CA TYR A 245 6.23 3.39 -7.37
C TYR A 245 5.18 4.49 -7.17
N CYS A 246 3.91 4.09 -7.05
CA CYS A 246 2.81 5.01 -6.86
C CYS A 246 2.75 5.65 -5.47
N CYS A 247 3.12 4.91 -4.41
CA CYS A 247 2.93 5.37 -3.03
C CYS A 247 4.19 6.00 -2.41
N GLU A 248 5.38 5.58 -2.80
CA GLU A 248 6.66 5.91 -2.16
C GLU A 248 6.96 7.40 -2.10
N TRP A 249 6.64 8.16 -3.15
CA TRP A 249 6.92 9.59 -3.21
C TRP A 249 6.27 10.38 -2.06
N ARG A 250 5.12 9.90 -1.54
CA ARG A 250 4.45 10.51 -0.37
C ARG A 250 5.32 10.40 0.88
N SER A 251 6.01 9.26 1.04
CA SER A 251 6.94 9.01 2.14
C SER A 251 8.23 9.82 1.98
N SER A 252 8.85 9.80 0.80
CA SER A 252 10.06 10.57 0.54
C SER A 252 9.85 12.07 0.71
N GLN A 253 8.71 12.60 0.23
CA GLN A 253 8.38 14.01 0.42
C GLN A 253 8.25 14.39 1.90
N ALA A 254 7.66 13.52 2.73
CA ALA A 254 7.53 13.77 4.17
C ALA A 254 8.89 13.88 4.89
N PHE A 255 9.91 13.18 4.39
CA PHE A 255 11.29 13.27 4.90
C PHE A 255 12.17 14.30 4.19
N GLY A 256 11.64 15.00 3.18
CA GLY A 256 12.44 15.88 2.32
C GLY A 256 13.46 15.13 1.46
N PHE A 257 13.26 13.84 1.23
CA PHE A 257 14.06 13.06 0.31
C PHE A 257 13.59 13.24 -1.13
N ARG A 258 14.53 13.10 -2.06
CA ARG A 258 14.17 12.82 -3.45
C ARG A 258 13.51 11.45 -3.50
N LYS A 259 12.49 11.31 -4.36
CA LYS A 259 11.87 10.02 -4.70
C LYS A 259 12.95 8.97 -4.97
N LEU A 260 12.95 7.90 -4.16
CA LEU A 260 14.01 6.87 -4.19
C LEU A 260 13.69 5.77 -5.20
N VAL A 261 12.41 5.58 -5.52
CA VAL A 261 11.94 4.53 -6.42
C VAL A 261 11.89 5.03 -7.87
N ARG A 262 12.55 4.28 -8.76
CA ARG A 262 12.47 4.44 -10.23
C ARG A 262 11.28 3.67 -10.80
N LYS A 263 10.89 4.00 -12.03
CA LYS A 263 9.83 3.30 -12.76
C LYS A 263 10.11 1.77 -12.81
N PRO A 264 9.12 0.91 -12.53
CA PRO A 264 9.30 -0.53 -12.64
C PRO A 264 9.70 -0.94 -14.06
N LYS A 265 10.62 -1.91 -14.19
CA LYS A 265 11.01 -2.49 -15.48
C LYS A 265 9.94 -3.42 -16.05
N ILE A 266 9.15 -4.03 -15.16
CA ILE A 266 8.02 -4.86 -15.55
C ILE A 266 6.90 -4.00 -16.17
N LYS A 267 6.30 -4.47 -17.27
CA LYS A 267 5.15 -3.80 -17.89
C LYS A 267 3.96 -3.68 -16.92
N ARG A 268 3.04 -2.76 -17.22
CA ARG A 268 1.77 -2.57 -16.50
C ARG A 268 0.81 -3.72 -16.83
N VAL A 269 0.96 -4.89 -16.18
CA VAL A 269 0.24 -6.12 -16.54
C VAL A 269 -1.28 -5.99 -16.39
N TRP A 270 -1.76 -5.06 -15.55
CA TRP A 270 -3.21 -4.82 -15.39
C TRP A 270 -3.90 -4.17 -16.61
N LEU A 271 -3.13 -3.80 -17.64
CA LEU A 271 -3.67 -3.35 -18.93
C LEU A 271 -3.97 -4.51 -19.89
N GLU A 272 -3.64 -5.75 -19.50
CA GLU A 272 -3.93 -6.95 -20.29
C GLU A 272 -5.35 -7.45 -20.01
N ASP A 273 -6.05 -7.93 -21.05
CA ASP A 273 -7.47 -8.36 -20.95
C ASP A 273 -7.70 -9.51 -19.96
N ASN A 274 -6.65 -10.28 -19.65
CA ASN A 274 -6.70 -11.45 -18.77
C ASN A 274 -6.35 -11.13 -17.31
N PHE A 275 -6.23 -9.85 -16.92
CA PHE A 275 -5.89 -9.47 -15.55
C PHE A 275 -6.93 -9.96 -14.54
N THR A 276 -6.50 -10.74 -13.55
CA THR A 276 -7.44 -11.48 -12.68
C THR A 276 -8.29 -10.56 -11.82
N LEU A 277 -7.75 -9.45 -11.31
CA LEU A 277 -8.46 -8.52 -10.43
C LEU A 277 -9.58 -7.74 -11.14
N SER A 278 -9.59 -7.74 -12.47
CA SER A 278 -10.68 -7.17 -13.29
C SER A 278 -11.89 -8.08 -13.41
N LYS A 279 -11.83 -9.30 -12.84
CA LYS A 279 -12.88 -10.32 -12.99
C LYS A 279 -13.77 -10.38 -11.73
N PRO A 280 -15.11 -10.50 -11.89
CA PRO A 280 -16.06 -10.52 -10.76
C PRO A 280 -15.89 -11.65 -9.74
N ASP A 281 -15.25 -12.75 -10.14
CA ASP A 281 -14.95 -13.92 -9.30
C ASP A 281 -13.66 -13.75 -8.48
N CYS A 282 -12.88 -12.70 -8.74
CA CYS A 282 -11.62 -12.46 -8.05
C CYS A 282 -11.81 -11.78 -6.68
N VAL A 283 -11.05 -12.23 -5.69
CA VAL A 283 -10.89 -11.51 -4.43
C VAL A 283 -10.37 -10.10 -4.70
N GLY A 284 -11.03 -9.09 -4.13
CA GLY A 284 -10.69 -7.68 -4.32
C GLY A 284 -11.45 -6.97 -5.45
N TYR A 285 -12.20 -7.71 -6.29
CA TYR A 285 -13.09 -7.07 -7.27
C TYR A 285 -14.24 -6.32 -6.59
N TRP A 286 -14.85 -6.96 -5.59
CA TRP A 286 -15.93 -6.37 -4.80
C TRP A 286 -15.38 -5.68 -3.56
N TRP A 287 -15.92 -4.49 -3.27
CA TRP A 287 -15.61 -3.70 -2.08
C TRP A 287 -16.89 -3.28 -1.37
N PHE A 288 -16.82 -3.13 -0.06
CA PHE A 288 -17.87 -2.55 0.77
C PHE A 288 -17.19 -1.83 1.96
N PRO A 289 -17.79 -0.75 2.51
CA PRO A 289 -17.20 0.05 3.58
C PRO A 289 -17.32 -0.66 4.94
N TYR A 290 -16.62 -1.77 5.11
CA TYR A 290 -16.56 -2.53 6.36
C TYR A 290 -16.02 -1.70 7.53
N PRO A 291 -16.57 -1.84 8.76
CA PRO A 291 -17.82 -2.51 9.13
C PRO A 291 -19.07 -1.62 9.03
N ILE A 292 -18.96 -0.39 8.51
CA ILE A 292 -20.06 0.58 8.46
C ILE A 292 -21.25 0.08 7.64
N SER A 293 -20.97 -0.50 6.47
CA SER A 293 -22.00 -1.05 5.60
C SER A 293 -21.44 -2.24 4.81
N TYR A 294 -22.33 -3.19 4.55
CA TYR A 294 -22.08 -4.38 3.73
C TYR A 294 -22.67 -4.23 2.32
N GLN A 295 -23.07 -3.01 1.94
CA GLN A 295 -23.51 -2.73 0.58
C GLN A 295 -22.30 -2.85 -0.37
N ILE A 296 -22.36 -3.86 -1.22
CA ILE A 296 -21.30 -4.19 -2.17
C ILE A 296 -21.33 -3.23 -3.36
N GLN A 297 -20.14 -2.84 -3.79
CA GLN A 297 -19.89 -2.12 -5.04
C GLN A 297 -18.58 -2.60 -5.67
N THR A 298 -18.34 -2.22 -6.91
CA THR A 298 -17.04 -2.47 -7.58
C THR A 298 -15.93 -1.71 -6.87
N SER A 299 -14.79 -2.35 -6.62
CA SER A 299 -13.66 -1.73 -5.93
C SER A 299 -12.95 -0.65 -6.75
N LEU A 300 -13.05 -0.73 -8.08
CA LEU A 300 -12.36 0.13 -9.05
C LEU A 300 -10.83 0.17 -8.85
N GLN A 301 -10.24 -0.86 -8.23
CA GLN A 301 -8.81 -0.90 -7.91
C GLN A 301 -7.92 -0.75 -9.16
N VAL A 302 -8.33 -1.33 -10.29
CA VAL A 302 -7.56 -1.31 -11.55
C VAL A 302 -7.58 0.08 -12.20
N GLU A 303 -8.74 0.73 -12.17
CA GLU A 303 -8.94 2.09 -12.65
C GLU A 303 -8.16 3.08 -11.77
N VAL A 304 -8.28 2.95 -10.45
CA VAL A 304 -7.53 3.75 -9.47
C VAL A 304 -6.03 3.57 -9.68
N ARG A 305 -5.55 2.34 -9.91
CA ARG A 305 -4.13 2.08 -10.23
C ARG A 305 -3.66 2.86 -11.45
N THR A 306 -4.47 2.91 -12.49
CA THR A 306 -4.11 3.62 -13.73
C THR A 306 -3.96 5.13 -13.49
N VAL A 307 -4.85 5.71 -12.68
CA VAL A 307 -4.79 7.12 -12.28
C VAL A 307 -3.60 7.39 -11.35
N ASP A 308 -3.35 6.53 -10.37
CA ASP A 308 -2.23 6.65 -9.43
C ASP A 308 -0.87 6.64 -10.15
N VAL A 309 -0.72 5.82 -11.20
CA VAL A 309 0.51 5.82 -12.00
C VAL A 309 0.69 7.15 -12.73
N ALA A 310 -0.36 7.66 -13.38
CA ALA A 310 -0.31 8.95 -14.07
C ALA A 310 0.03 10.09 -13.11
N LEU A 311 -0.56 10.10 -11.91
CA LEU A 311 -0.24 11.06 -10.86
C LEU A 311 1.23 10.97 -10.43
N SER A 312 1.76 9.76 -10.23
CA SER A 312 3.15 9.58 -9.83
C SER A 312 4.16 9.98 -10.90
N GLU A 313 3.83 9.80 -12.17
CA GLU A 313 4.65 10.31 -13.28
C GLU A 313 4.71 11.85 -13.26
N ILE A 314 3.56 12.52 -13.06
CA ILE A 314 3.50 13.99 -12.90
C ILE A 314 4.30 14.45 -11.67
N VAL A 315 4.19 13.74 -10.55
CA VAL A 315 4.94 14.08 -9.34
C VAL A 315 6.44 13.93 -9.56
N GLU A 316 6.88 12.88 -10.25
CA GLU A 316 8.30 12.68 -10.58
C GLU A 316 8.84 13.84 -11.44
N GLU A 317 8.12 14.25 -12.48
CA GLU A 317 8.47 15.42 -13.30
C GLU A 317 8.55 16.71 -12.46
N ALA A 318 7.58 16.93 -11.58
CA ALA A 318 7.56 18.10 -10.71
C ALA A 318 8.72 18.11 -9.71
N LEU A 319 9.03 16.95 -9.10
CA LEU A 319 10.16 16.82 -8.18
C LEU A 319 11.50 16.99 -8.88
N ASP A 320 11.65 16.50 -10.12
CA ASP A 320 12.85 16.68 -10.91
C ASP A 320 13.07 18.15 -11.31
N PHE A 321 12.00 18.91 -11.54
CA PHE A 321 12.07 20.35 -11.76
C PHE A 321 12.46 21.12 -10.48
N VAL A 322 11.89 20.77 -9.33
CA VAL A 322 12.16 21.46 -8.05
C VAL A 322 13.55 21.12 -7.49
N TYR A 323 13.99 19.87 -7.66
CA TYR A 323 15.26 19.34 -7.17
C TYR A 323 16.09 18.76 -8.32
N PRO A 324 16.66 19.61 -9.21
CA PRO A 324 17.48 19.11 -10.31
C PRO A 324 18.71 18.37 -9.78
N GLU A 325 19.21 17.39 -10.53
CA GLU A 325 20.47 16.71 -10.18
C GLU A 325 21.62 17.73 -10.10
N GLU A 326 22.53 17.56 -9.13
CA GLU A 326 23.69 18.45 -8.99
C GLU A 326 24.42 18.61 -10.34
N GLY A 327 24.49 19.86 -10.81
CA GLY A 327 25.13 20.21 -12.09
C GLY A 327 24.24 20.15 -13.32
N LYS A 328 22.95 19.80 -13.22
CA LYS A 328 21.97 19.91 -14.31
C LYS A 328 21.05 21.11 -14.08
N LEU A 329 20.84 21.92 -15.12
CA LEU A 329 19.78 22.93 -15.11
C LEU A 329 18.42 22.22 -15.13
N PRO A 330 17.37 22.78 -14.50
CA PRO A 330 16.02 22.26 -14.67
C PRO A 330 15.64 22.25 -16.16
N PRO A 331 14.85 21.25 -16.61
CA PRO A 331 14.47 21.08 -18.01
C PRO A 331 13.66 22.25 -18.59
#